data_AF-A0A846G819-F1
#
_entry.id   AF-A0A846G819-F1
#
_cell.length_a   1.000
_cell.length_b   1.000
_cell.length_c   1.000
_cell.angle_alpha   90.00
_cell.angle_beta   90.00
_cell.angle_gamma   90.00
#
_symmetry.space_group_name_H-M   'P 1'
#
loop_
_entity.id
_entity.type
_entity.pdbx_description
1 polymer ?
#
loop_
_entity_poly.entity_id
_entity_poly.type
_entity_poly.pdbx_seq_one_letter_code
_entity_poly.pdbx_strand_id
1 'polypeptide(L)'
;MIQESSNKELLLWLLRLRQRFCVTGFSMFPLLKPGEEILVDTRAYRHFLPEIGDLVVAEHPYRQDLKIIKWVAFVDEKGDCFLMGENKEESNDSRSFGCVSWQQIIGRVTSKFPVIINN
;
A
#
# COMPACT_ATOMS: atom_id res chain seq x y z
N MET A 1 6.24 8.16 -7.96
CA MET A 1 5.75 9.25 -7.09
C MET A 1 4.25 9.11 -6.98
N ILE A 2 3.71 8.87 -5.79
CA ILE A 2 2.26 8.84 -5.58
C ILE A 2 1.74 10.28 -5.60
N GLN A 3 0.64 10.47 -6.32
CA GLN A 3 0.03 11.78 -6.51
C GLN A 3 -1.11 12.00 -5.51
N GLU A 4 -1.49 13.27 -5.33
CA GLU A 4 -2.73 13.64 -4.65
C GLU A 4 -3.95 13.07 -5.38
N SER A 5 -5.03 12.80 -4.64
CA SER A 5 -6.25 12.23 -5.21
C SER A 5 -6.90 13.18 -6.23
N SER A 6 -7.19 12.65 -7.41
CA SER A 6 -8.04 13.33 -8.39
C SER A 6 -9.52 13.30 -7.99
N ASN A 7 -10.36 14.14 -8.61
CA ASN A 7 -11.82 14.10 -8.42
C ASN A 7 -12.41 12.70 -8.71
N LYS A 8 -11.83 11.97 -9.66
CA LYS A 8 -12.23 10.58 -9.94
C LYS A 8 -11.94 9.67 -8.75
N GLU A 9 -10.74 9.73 -8.17
CA GLU A 9 -10.37 8.91 -7.01
C GLU A 9 -11.23 9.27 -5.79
N LEU A 10 -11.54 10.55 -5.59
CA LEU A 10 -12.46 11.00 -4.54
C LEU A 10 -13.90 10.51 -4.75
N LEU A 11 -14.40 10.53 -5.99
CA LEU A 11 -15.70 9.95 -6.33
C LEU A 11 -15.71 8.44 -6.07
N LEU A 12 -14.66 7.72 -6.47
CA LEU A 12 -14.53 6.28 -6.21
C LEU A 12 -14.49 6.01 -4.70
N TRP A 13 -13.81 6.84 -3.92
CA TRP A 13 -13.87 6.77 -2.46
C TRP A 13 -15.28 6.99 -1.90
N LEU A 14 -15.99 8.04 -2.36
CA LEU A 14 -17.37 8.33 -1.97
C LEU A 14 -18.31 7.15 -2.28
N LEU A 15 -18.11 6.51 -3.43
CA LEU A 15 -18.86 5.32 -3.87
C LEU A 15 -18.38 4.01 -3.19
N ARG A 16 -17.49 4.08 -2.20
CA ARG A 16 -16.90 2.93 -1.48
C ARG A 16 -16.15 1.94 -2.39
N LEU A 17 -15.60 2.45 -3.49
CA LEU A 17 -14.71 1.74 -4.42
C LEU A 17 -13.22 1.98 -4.11
N ARG A 18 -12.92 2.92 -3.20
CA ARG A 18 -11.62 3.06 -2.54
C ARG A 18 -11.80 3.01 -1.03
N GLN A 19 -10.85 2.39 -0.34
CA GLN A 19 -10.76 2.43 1.10
C GLN A 19 -9.68 3.43 1.51
N ARG A 20 -9.96 4.21 2.56
CA ARG A 20 -9.01 5.16 3.13
C ARG A 20 -8.26 4.52 4.29
N PHE A 21 -6.95 4.71 4.32
CA PHE A 21 -6.07 4.27 5.41
C PHE A 21 -5.19 5.41 5.89
N CYS A 22 -4.91 5.46 7.19
CA CYS A 22 -3.94 6.38 7.79
C CYS A 22 -2.58 5.68 7.92
N VAL A 23 -1.52 6.38 7.51
CA VAL A 23 -0.13 5.92 7.64
C VAL A 23 0.34 6.18 9.07
N THR A 24 0.83 5.17 9.78
CA THR A 24 1.26 5.30 11.18
C THR A 24 2.77 5.17 11.37
N GLY A 25 3.49 4.50 10.47
CA GLY A 25 4.93 4.22 10.61
C GLY A 25 5.80 4.90 9.55
N PHE A 26 7.11 4.90 9.77
CA PHE A 26 8.10 5.60 8.92
C PHE A 26 8.68 4.77 7.78
N SER A 27 8.23 3.52 7.61
CA SER A 27 8.85 2.58 6.66
C SER A 27 8.76 3.00 5.18
N MET A 28 7.84 3.91 4.85
CA MET A 28 7.63 4.48 3.52
C MET A 28 8.07 5.93 3.41
N PHE A 29 8.77 6.46 4.42
CA PHE A 29 9.35 7.80 4.35
C PHE A 29 10.50 7.84 3.31
N PRO A 30 10.65 8.90 2.50
CA PRO A 30 9.92 10.17 2.52
C PRO A 30 8.63 10.19 1.70
N LEU A 31 8.31 9.15 0.95
CA LEU A 31 7.13 9.08 0.09
C LEU A 31 5.82 9.25 0.88
N LEU A 32 5.66 8.51 1.96
CA LEU A 32 4.52 8.57 2.88
C LEU A 32 4.98 8.88 4.30
N LYS A 33 4.41 9.93 4.89
CA LYS A 33 4.71 10.36 6.26
C LYS A 33 3.62 9.87 7.23
N PRO A 34 3.96 9.57 8.50
CA PRO A 34 2.94 9.32 9.50
C PRO A 34 1.92 10.45 9.59
N GLY A 35 0.64 10.09 9.71
CA GLY A 35 -0.49 11.00 9.68
C GLY A 35 -1.04 11.29 8.27
N GLU A 36 -0.30 10.99 7.20
CA GLU A 36 -0.88 11.06 5.85
C GLU A 36 -1.92 9.96 5.65
N GLU A 37 -2.98 10.29 4.92
CA GLU A 37 -4.00 9.34 4.53
C GLU A 37 -3.80 8.94 3.05
N ILE A 38 -4.11 7.69 2.73
CA ILE A 38 -4.02 7.15 1.37
C ILE A 38 -5.33 6.50 0.96
N LEU A 39 -5.62 6.50 -0.34
CA LEU A 39 -6.69 5.73 -0.96
C LEU A 39 -6.13 4.43 -1.53
N VAL A 40 -6.88 3.35 -1.31
CA VAL A 40 -6.50 2.00 -1.69
C VAL A 40 -7.64 1.36 -2.49
N ASP A 41 -7.32 0.84 -3.66
CA ASP A 41 -8.19 -0.04 -4.43
C ASP A 41 -8.08 -1.48 -3.92
N THR A 42 -9.00 -1.87 -3.04
CA THR A 42 -9.09 -3.24 -2.50
C THR A 42 -9.63 -4.27 -3.50
N ARG A 43 -9.86 -3.84 -4.75
CA ARG A 43 -10.35 -4.69 -5.85
C ARG A 43 -9.31 -4.87 -6.95
N ALA A 44 -8.16 -4.18 -6.86
CA ALA A 44 -7.11 -4.17 -7.87
C ALA A 44 -6.72 -5.59 -8.31
N TYR A 45 -6.64 -6.52 -7.35
CA TYR A 45 -6.14 -7.87 -7.57
C TYR A 45 -7.22 -8.96 -7.60
N ARG A 46 -8.47 -8.60 -7.90
CA ARG A 46 -9.54 -9.60 -8.09
C ARG A 46 -9.41 -10.41 -9.39
N HIS A 47 -8.78 -9.82 -10.40
CA HIS A 47 -8.64 -10.41 -11.74
C HIS A 47 -7.19 -10.45 -12.23
N PHE A 48 -6.28 -9.79 -11.51
CA PHE A 48 -4.87 -9.63 -11.89
C PHE A 48 -4.00 -9.85 -10.65
N LEU A 49 -2.78 -10.31 -10.87
CA LEU A 49 -1.78 -10.37 -9.80
C LEU A 49 -1.11 -9.01 -9.60
N PRO A 50 -0.52 -8.74 -8.43
CA PRO A 50 0.35 -7.59 -8.22
C PRO A 50 1.53 -7.60 -9.19
N GLU A 51 1.95 -6.41 -9.60
CA GLU A 51 3.06 -6.22 -10.53
C GLU A 51 4.22 -5.46 -9.87
N ILE A 52 5.44 -5.66 -10.39
CA ILE A 52 6.61 -4.91 -9.94
C ILE A 52 6.34 -3.41 -10.09
N GLY A 53 6.60 -2.66 -9.02
CA GLY A 53 6.37 -1.23 -8.94
C GLY A 53 4.99 -0.83 -8.44
N ASP A 54 4.09 -1.77 -8.14
CA ASP A 54 2.88 -1.44 -7.39
C ASP A 54 3.22 -1.05 -5.94
N LEU A 55 2.58 0.00 -5.42
CA LEU A 55 2.54 0.25 -3.98
C LEU A 55 1.31 -0.43 -3.41
N VAL A 56 1.51 -1.34 -2.44
CA VAL A 56 0.44 -2.19 -1.91
C VAL A 56 0.29 -2.04 -0.42
N VAL A 57 -0.95 -2.25 0.04
CA VAL A 57 -1.24 -2.58 1.44
C VAL A 57 -1.34 -4.10 1.53
N ALA A 58 -0.63 -4.70 2.46
CA ALA A 58 -0.65 -6.14 2.71
C ALA A 58 -0.78 -6.44 4.21
N GLU A 59 -1.29 -7.62 4.55
CA GLU A 59 -1.16 -8.17 5.89
C GLU A 59 0.27 -8.65 6.12
N HIS A 60 0.80 -8.39 7.30
CA HIS A 60 2.13 -8.85 7.66
C HIS A 60 2.13 -10.39 7.83
N PRO A 61 3.09 -11.12 7.22
CA PRO A 61 3.02 -12.59 7.11
C PRO A 61 2.99 -13.33 8.45
N TYR A 62 3.63 -12.76 9.48
CA TYR A 62 3.68 -13.34 10.83
C TYR A 62 2.83 -12.60 11.89
N ARG A 63 2.17 -11.50 11.51
CA ARG A 63 1.41 -10.63 12.43
C ARG A 63 0.12 -10.19 11.74
N GLN A 64 -0.90 -11.03 11.80
CA GLN A 64 -2.13 -10.87 11.01
C GLN A 64 -2.93 -9.60 11.38
N ASP A 65 -2.73 -9.07 12.58
CA ASP A 65 -3.32 -7.80 13.04
C ASP A 65 -2.60 -6.56 12.48
N LEU A 66 -1.43 -6.74 11.87
CA LEU A 66 -0.61 -5.66 11.32
C LEU A 66 -0.75 -5.58 9.79
N LYS A 67 -1.15 -4.39 9.32
CA LYS A 67 -1.10 -4.04 7.90
C LYS A 67 0.19 -3.24 7.61
N ILE A 68 0.82 -3.54 6.48
CA ILE A 68 2.05 -2.88 6.01
C ILE A 68 1.83 -2.25 4.64
N ILE A 69 2.52 -1.15 4.37
CA ILE A 69 2.58 -0.50 3.07
C ILE A 69 3.99 -0.70 2.52
N LYS A 70 4.12 -1.23 1.31
CA LYS A 70 5.40 -1.54 0.65
C LYS A 70 5.30 -1.46 -0.87
N TRP A 71 6.43 -1.27 -1.52
CA TRP A 71 6.57 -1.47 -2.97
C TRP A 71 6.73 -2.96 -3.27
N VAL A 72 6.07 -3.43 -4.33
CA VAL A 72 6.37 -4.73 -4.93
C VAL A 72 7.68 -4.59 -5.72
N ALA A 73 8.76 -5.21 -5.22
CA ALA A 73 10.08 -5.14 -5.84
C ALA A 73 10.31 -6.32 -6.81
N PHE A 74 9.67 -7.45 -6.54
CA PHE A 74 9.74 -8.67 -7.34
C PHE A 74 8.45 -9.48 -7.14
N VAL A 75 8.07 -10.24 -8.16
CA VAL A 75 6.94 -11.17 -8.16
C VAL A 75 7.45 -12.51 -8.70
N ASP A 76 7.25 -13.59 -7.95
CA ASP A 76 7.68 -14.91 -8.36
C ASP A 76 6.68 -15.59 -9.31
N GLU A 77 7.00 -16.81 -9.74
CA GLU A 77 6.17 -17.61 -10.64
C GLU A 77 4.78 -17.99 -10.09
N LYS A 78 4.60 -17.91 -8.77
CA LYS A 78 3.31 -18.16 -8.09
C LYS A 78 2.53 -16.88 -7.84
N GLY A 79 3.13 -15.72 -8.14
CA GLY A 79 2.57 -14.40 -7.83
C GLY A 79 2.97 -13.88 -6.45
N ASP A 80 3.75 -14.62 -5.66
CA ASP A 80 4.16 -14.18 -4.34
C ASP A 80 5.16 -13.02 -4.47
N CYS A 81 4.99 -12.02 -3.62
CA CYS A 81 5.58 -10.70 -3.80
C CYS A 81 6.73 -10.47 -2.80
N PHE A 82 7.87 -10.04 -3.31
CA PHE A 82 8.93 -9.47 -2.48
C PHE A 82 8.64 -7.98 -2.25
N LEU A 83 8.28 -7.63 -1.02
CA LEU A 83 7.82 -6.31 -0.63
C LEU A 83 8.94 -5.51 0.05
N MET A 84 9.15 -4.25 -0.37
CA MET A 84 10.21 -3.39 0.16
C MET A 84 9.70 -2.02 0.58
N GLY A 85 10.17 -1.52 1.72
CA GLY A 85 9.96 -0.14 2.13
C GLY A 85 11.03 0.80 1.56
N GLU A 86 10.71 2.09 1.43
CA GLU A 86 11.69 3.10 1.04
C GLU A 86 12.69 3.41 2.16
N ASN A 87 12.22 3.47 3.40
CA ASN A 87 13.07 3.74 4.56
C ASN A 87 13.66 2.43 5.07
N LYS A 88 14.85 2.08 4.58
CA LYS A 88 15.51 0.80 4.87
C LYS A 88 15.74 0.54 6.35
N GLU A 89 16.04 1.59 7.13
CA GLU A 89 16.35 1.50 8.56
C GLU A 89 15.11 1.21 9.41
N GLU A 90 13.95 1.71 8.98
CA GLU A 90 12.66 1.57 9.70
C GLU A 90 11.77 0.45 9.13
N SER A 91 12.17 -0.15 8.02
CA SER A 91 11.33 -1.08 7.28
C SER A 91 11.60 -2.53 7.70
N ASN A 92 10.69 -3.09 8.47
CA ASN A 92 10.50 -4.54 8.55
C ASN A 92 9.75 -4.98 7.27
N ASP A 93 10.47 -5.60 6.34
CA ASP A 93 9.96 -5.99 5.01
C ASP A 93 10.51 -7.34 4.54
N SER A 94 10.34 -7.69 3.26
CA SER A 94 10.69 -9.01 2.73
C SER A 94 12.17 -9.37 2.86
N ARG A 95 13.07 -8.39 3.10
CA ARG A 95 14.47 -8.68 3.46
C ARG A 95 14.59 -9.44 4.77
N SER A 96 13.62 -9.29 5.66
CA SER A 96 13.57 -9.96 6.96
C SER A 96 12.63 -11.17 6.98
N PHE A 97 11.51 -11.11 6.25
CA PHE A 97 10.47 -12.15 6.33
C PHE A 97 10.24 -12.99 5.07
N GLY A 98 10.92 -12.70 3.97
CA GLY A 98 10.74 -13.40 2.68
C GLY A 98 9.56 -12.87 1.85
N CYS A 99 9.17 -13.60 0.80
CA CYS A 99 8.02 -13.23 -0.02
C CYS A 99 6.70 -13.31 0.78
N VAL A 100 5.76 -12.44 0.42
CA VAL A 100 4.40 -12.37 0.96
C VAL A 100 3.44 -12.91 -0.08
N SER A 101 2.51 -13.78 0.31
CA SER A 101 1.58 -14.33 -0.67
C SER A 101 0.69 -13.23 -1.25
N TRP A 102 0.41 -13.29 -2.55
CA TRP A 102 -0.48 -12.31 -3.20
C TRP A 102 -1.87 -12.26 -2.55
N GLN A 103 -2.29 -13.36 -1.91
CA GLN A 103 -3.55 -13.46 -1.18
C GLN A 103 -3.58 -12.59 0.08
N GLN A 104 -2.42 -12.22 0.62
CA GLN A 104 -2.27 -11.34 1.77
C GLN A 104 -2.22 -9.86 1.35
N ILE A 105 -2.20 -9.57 0.05
CA ILE A 105 -2.26 -8.20 -0.46
C ILE A 105 -3.72 -7.74 -0.45
N ILE A 106 -3.98 -6.73 0.36
CA ILE A 106 -5.30 -6.14 0.57
C ILE A 106 -5.73 -5.30 -0.64
N GLY A 107 -4.79 -4.59 -1.26
CA GLY A 107 -5.08 -3.75 -2.41
C GLY A 107 -3.93 -2.82 -2.79
N ARG A 108 -4.13 -2.12 -3.90
CA ARG A 108 -3.16 -1.18 -4.45
C ARG A 108 -3.41 0.23 -3.96
N VAL A 109 -2.37 0.93 -3.51
CA VAL A 109 -2.44 2.35 -3.20
C VAL A 109 -2.59 3.15 -4.50
N THR A 110 -3.61 3.99 -4.60
CA THR A 110 -3.90 4.77 -5.81
C THR A 110 -3.47 6.22 -5.70
N SER A 111 -3.64 6.84 -4.53
CA SER A 111 -3.33 8.26 -4.31
C SER A 111 -3.25 8.62 -2.83
N LYS A 112 -2.66 9.78 -2.52
CA LYS A 112 -2.78 10.43 -1.20
C LYS A 112 -4.17 11.06 -1.06
N PHE A 113 -4.80 10.90 0.09
CA PHE A 113 -6.06 11.58 0.38
C PHE A 113 -5.77 13.06 0.70
N PRO A 114 -6.54 14.02 0.15
CA PRO A 114 -6.24 15.44 0.32
C PRO A 114 -6.28 15.86 1.79
N VAL A 115 -5.29 16.64 2.21
CA VAL A 115 -5.33 17.30 3.52
C VAL A 115 -6.35 18.43 3.46
N ILE A 116 -7.41 18.33 4.24
CA ILE A 116 -8.35 19.43 4.44
C ILE A 116 -7.73 20.36 5.49
N ILE A 117 -7.10 21.43 5.04
CA ILE A 117 -6.65 22.49 5.94
C ILE A 117 -7.88 23.31 6.29
N ASN A 118 -8.40 23.13 7.51
CA ASN A 118 -9.40 24.04 8.06
C ASN A 118 -8.67 25.33 8.45
N ASN A 119 -8.97 26.43 7.75
CA ASN A 119 -8.61 27.79 8.19
C ASN A 119 -9.55 28.26 9.29
#